data_AF-A0A7V4SUR1-F1
#
_entry.id   AF-A0A7V4SUR1-F1
#
_cell.length_a   1.000
_cell.length_b   1.000
_cell.length_c   1.000
_cell.angle_alpha   90.00
_cell.angle_beta   90.00
_cell.angle_gamma   90.00
#
_symmetry.space_group_name_H-M   'P 1'
#
loop_
_entity.id
_entity.type
_entity.pdbx_description
1 polymer ?
#
loop_
_entity_poly.entity_id
_entity_poly.type
_entity_poly.pdbx_seq_one_letter_code
_entity_poly.pdbx_strand_id
1 'polypeptide(L)'
;MNIIEFEQTLARWRYEKYHHPKIDVVQKGFRPVSGNVADFGVAEMEGEYHFFYIERRLVEGTPFYPGNEIYFGHASTRNFLDWEVHEPVMLIRPDTWEGAHVWAPCILKRGRTYVMAYTGVNRHISQNIGLAFSEDLFDWRRWEGNPISPCKDKAWSFWREDSISSCRDPHIFEHEGRIWIAYTANTREGATCIALCSSEDLENWEDHGPILVGPTDGYEPRLDGGHVQGSLESANLLTRNGKWYLIANFTMRGETNRHWIFESDRMDRFDLSSRRPFWGEGGGTEIVKDRGNRSLLACFFDGHIRFGFVDWSEPHPAARFVSSAEELVAWSQP
;
A
#
# COMPACT_ATOMS: atom_id res chain seq x y z
N MET A 1 -10.83 -32.66 -33.40
CA MET A 1 -9.73 -32.07 -32.63
C MET A 1 -8.85 -33.21 -32.14
N ASN A 2 -7.59 -33.26 -32.55
CA ASN A 2 -6.60 -34.21 -32.04
C ASN A 2 -6.01 -33.72 -30.70
N ILE A 3 -5.17 -34.53 -30.04
CA ILE A 3 -4.61 -34.19 -28.73
C ILE A 3 -3.70 -32.95 -28.76
N ILE A 4 -2.95 -32.73 -29.85
CA ILE A 4 -2.08 -31.56 -30.02
C ILE A 4 -2.91 -30.28 -30.13
N GLU A 5 -3.96 -30.31 -30.96
CA GLU A 5 -4.90 -29.19 -31.12
C GLU A 5 -5.63 -28.86 -29.81
N PHE A 6 -5.96 -29.90 -29.02
CA PHE A 6 -6.54 -29.74 -27.69
C PHE A 6 -5.58 -29.04 -26.72
N GLU A 7 -4.33 -29.51 -26.62
CA GLU A 7 -3.34 -28.93 -25.70
C GLU A 7 -2.99 -27.49 -26.06
N GLN A 8 -2.82 -27.19 -27.35
CA GLN A 8 -2.57 -25.82 -27.82
C GLN A 8 -3.75 -24.89 -27.54
N THR A 9 -4.98 -25.37 -27.75
CA THR A 9 -6.19 -24.61 -27.42
C THR A 9 -6.30 -24.37 -25.92
N LEU A 10 -6.05 -25.39 -25.11
CA LEU A 10 -6.11 -25.29 -23.66
C LEU A 10 -5.02 -24.36 -23.11
N ALA A 11 -3.81 -24.41 -23.66
CA ALA A 11 -2.71 -23.51 -23.30
C ALA A 11 -3.09 -22.05 -23.57
N ARG A 12 -3.61 -21.74 -24.77
CA ARG A 12 -4.11 -20.40 -25.11
C ARG A 12 -5.21 -19.96 -24.16
N TRP A 13 -6.20 -20.82 -23.87
CA TRP A 13 -7.28 -20.47 -22.95
C TRP A 13 -6.81 -20.22 -21.52
N ARG A 14 -5.81 -20.98 -21.04
CA ARG A 14 -5.20 -20.73 -19.73
C ARG A 14 -4.45 -19.41 -19.70
N TYR A 15 -3.69 -19.10 -20.76
CA TYR A 15 -3.00 -17.83 -20.91
C TYR A 15 -4.00 -16.66 -20.86
N GLU A 16 -5.02 -16.68 -21.73
CA GLU A 16 -6.08 -15.66 -21.75
C GLU A 16 -6.80 -15.51 -20.41
N LYS A 17 -7.15 -16.63 -19.76
CA LYS A 17 -7.83 -16.59 -18.46
C LYS A 17 -6.95 -15.94 -17.38
N TYR A 18 -5.65 -16.18 -17.41
CA TYR A 18 -4.72 -15.68 -16.40
C TYR A 18 -4.35 -14.22 -16.66
N HIS A 19 -3.90 -13.91 -17.88
CA HIS A 19 -3.40 -12.58 -18.25
C HIS A 19 -4.53 -11.58 -18.54
N HIS A 20 -5.68 -12.00 -19.05
CA HIS A 20 -6.79 -11.10 -19.40
C HIS A 20 -8.11 -11.52 -18.72
N PRO A 21 -8.18 -11.47 -17.38
CA PRO A 21 -9.36 -11.93 -16.65
C PRO A 21 -10.57 -11.04 -16.94
N LYS A 22 -11.72 -11.66 -17.22
CA LYS A 22 -13.00 -10.95 -17.36
C LYS A 22 -13.59 -10.66 -15.98
N ILE A 23 -13.59 -9.40 -15.59
CA ILE A 23 -13.91 -8.95 -14.23
C ILE A 23 -15.02 -7.88 -14.29
N ASP A 24 -15.96 -7.95 -13.34
CA ASP A 24 -16.85 -6.83 -13.05
C ASP A 24 -16.14 -5.89 -12.06
N VAL A 25 -15.35 -4.96 -12.61
CA VAL A 25 -14.46 -4.11 -11.78
C VAL A 25 -15.24 -3.18 -10.86
N VAL A 26 -16.44 -2.74 -11.27
CA VAL A 26 -17.26 -1.82 -10.47
C VAL A 26 -17.86 -2.54 -9.26
N GLN A 27 -18.51 -3.69 -9.48
CA GLN A 27 -19.21 -4.38 -8.40
C GLN A 27 -18.28 -5.26 -7.56
N LYS A 28 -17.30 -5.93 -8.19
CA LYS A 28 -16.42 -6.89 -7.51
C LYS A 28 -15.01 -6.35 -7.27
N GLY A 29 -14.49 -5.50 -8.14
CA GLY A 29 -13.10 -5.08 -8.12
C GLY A 29 -12.16 -6.07 -8.82
N PHE A 30 -10.93 -5.62 -9.04
CA PHE A 30 -9.87 -6.42 -9.65
C PHE A 30 -9.20 -7.33 -8.62
N ARG A 31 -8.94 -8.58 -9.00
CA ARG A 31 -7.94 -9.43 -8.35
C ARG A 31 -7.36 -10.41 -9.38
N PRO A 32 -6.12 -10.90 -9.22
CA PRO A 32 -5.60 -11.95 -10.08
C PRO A 32 -6.38 -13.25 -9.86
N VAL A 33 -6.38 -14.14 -10.85
CA VAL A 33 -7.03 -15.46 -10.74
C VAL A 33 -6.42 -16.31 -9.62
N SER A 34 -5.15 -16.08 -9.29
CA SER A 34 -4.36 -16.91 -8.37
C SER A 34 -4.51 -16.57 -6.89
N GLY A 35 -5.13 -15.45 -6.52
CA GLY A 35 -5.20 -15.04 -5.11
C GLY A 35 -6.10 -13.85 -4.82
N ASN A 36 -5.95 -13.33 -3.61
CA ASN A 36 -6.59 -12.11 -3.11
C ASN A 36 -5.56 -10.99 -3.03
N VAL A 37 -5.99 -9.76 -3.26
CA VAL A 37 -5.17 -8.56 -3.14
C VAL A 37 -5.25 -7.98 -1.73
N ALA A 38 -4.11 -7.58 -1.18
CA ALA A 38 -4.02 -6.70 -0.01
C ALA A 38 -3.33 -5.38 -0.42
N ASP A 39 -2.51 -4.77 0.44
CA ASP A 39 -1.81 -3.52 0.16
C ASP A 39 -1.11 -3.54 -1.21
N PHE A 40 -1.18 -2.40 -1.89
CA PHE A 40 -0.68 -2.23 -3.24
C PHE A 40 -0.19 -0.81 -3.48
N GLY A 41 0.64 -0.64 -4.49
CA GLY A 41 1.09 0.65 -5.01
C GLY A 41 0.68 0.80 -6.46
N VAL A 42 0.51 2.05 -6.89
CA VAL A 42 0.11 2.39 -8.27
C VAL A 42 1.12 3.34 -8.90
N ALA A 43 1.38 3.15 -10.19
CA ALA A 43 2.20 4.04 -11.00
C ALA A 43 1.60 4.20 -12.40
N GLU A 44 1.76 5.38 -12.99
CA GLU A 44 1.34 5.65 -14.36
C GLU A 44 2.54 5.77 -15.29
N MET A 45 2.46 5.11 -16.44
CA MET A 45 3.42 5.18 -17.54
C MET A 45 2.68 5.24 -18.87
N GLU A 46 2.85 6.33 -19.61
CA GLU A 46 2.33 6.50 -20.98
C GLU A 46 0.81 6.23 -21.12
N GLY A 47 0.02 6.65 -20.13
CA GLY A 47 -1.43 6.46 -20.07
C GLY A 47 -1.88 5.09 -19.54
N GLU A 48 -0.94 4.26 -19.09
CA GLU A 48 -1.19 2.96 -18.50
C GLU A 48 -0.91 2.95 -17.00
N TYR A 49 -1.84 2.44 -16.21
CA TYR A 49 -1.75 2.39 -14.76
C TYR A 49 -1.33 0.98 -14.34
N HIS A 50 -0.16 0.88 -13.71
CA HIS A 50 0.43 -0.35 -13.21
C HIS A 50 0.18 -0.45 -11.71
N PHE A 51 -0.34 -1.59 -11.28
CA PHE A 51 -0.61 -1.91 -9.89
C PHE A 51 0.33 -3.03 -9.45
N PHE A 52 1.01 -2.80 -8.34
CA PHE A 52 1.90 -3.75 -7.69
C PHE A 52 1.31 -4.11 -6.34
N TYR A 53 0.93 -5.37 -6.14
CA TYR A 53 0.10 -5.73 -5.01
C TYR A 53 0.65 -6.93 -4.26
N ILE A 54 0.39 -6.96 -2.95
CA ILE A 54 0.50 -8.19 -2.19
C ILE A 54 -0.54 -9.18 -2.75
N GLU A 55 -0.09 -10.37 -3.16
CA GLU A 55 -0.97 -11.47 -3.53
C GLU A 55 -1.02 -12.53 -2.42
N ARG A 56 -2.18 -12.63 -1.77
CA ARG A 56 -2.47 -13.67 -0.77
C ARG A 56 -3.07 -14.90 -1.45
N ARG A 57 -2.34 -16.03 -1.41
CA ARG A 57 -2.80 -17.30 -1.97
C ARG A 57 -3.51 -18.20 -0.96
N LEU A 58 -3.19 -18.07 0.34
CA LEU A 58 -3.88 -18.79 1.41
C LEU A 58 -5.02 -17.92 1.96
N VAL A 59 -6.27 -18.29 1.65
CA VAL A 59 -7.48 -17.54 2.05
C VAL A 59 -7.72 -17.57 3.57
N GLU A 60 -7.26 -18.62 4.25
CA GLU A 60 -7.42 -18.81 5.71
C GLU A 60 -6.15 -18.45 6.50
N GLY A 61 -5.09 -18.01 5.82
CA GLY A 61 -3.78 -17.75 6.43
C GLY A 61 -3.64 -16.33 6.95
N THR A 62 -2.88 -16.15 8.03
CA THR A 62 -2.39 -14.82 8.42
C THR A 62 -1.21 -14.41 7.53
N PRO A 63 -0.94 -13.10 7.37
CA PRO A 63 0.22 -12.61 6.60
C PRO A 63 1.57 -13.18 7.11
N PHE A 64 1.62 -13.63 8.37
CA PHE A 64 2.83 -14.16 9.00
C PHE A 64 3.10 -15.65 8.71
N TYR A 65 2.20 -16.34 8.00
CA TYR A 65 2.39 -17.76 7.71
C TYR A 65 3.43 -17.96 6.59
N PRO A 66 4.40 -18.89 6.76
CA PRO A 66 5.42 -19.14 5.75
C PRO A 66 4.83 -19.44 4.37
N GLY A 67 5.43 -18.86 3.32
CA GLY A 67 5.03 -19.09 1.93
C GLY A 67 3.92 -18.17 1.41
N ASN A 68 3.39 -17.25 2.22
CA ASN A 68 2.51 -16.17 1.79
C ASN A 68 3.28 -14.86 1.52
N GLU A 69 2.76 -14.00 0.65
CA GLU A 69 3.23 -12.61 0.47
C GLU A 69 4.74 -12.52 0.17
N ILE A 70 5.22 -13.39 -0.73
CA ILE A 70 6.64 -13.58 -1.04
C ILE A 70 7.09 -12.91 -2.35
N TYR A 71 6.22 -12.13 -2.99
CA TYR A 71 6.49 -11.34 -4.18
C TYR A 71 5.41 -10.25 -4.31
N PHE A 72 5.61 -9.28 -5.20
CA PHE A 72 4.55 -8.37 -5.62
C PHE A 72 3.96 -8.83 -6.94
N GLY A 73 2.65 -9.10 -6.95
CA GLY A 73 1.93 -9.30 -8.20
C GLY A 73 1.90 -8.01 -8.99
N HIS A 74 1.79 -8.11 -10.31
CA HIS A 74 1.80 -6.97 -11.21
C HIS A 74 0.63 -7.09 -12.19
N ALA A 75 -0.15 -6.03 -12.34
CA ALA A 75 -1.17 -5.92 -13.37
C ALA A 75 -1.27 -4.49 -13.86
N SER A 76 -1.70 -4.28 -15.09
CA SER A 76 -1.91 -2.95 -15.65
C SER A 76 -3.26 -2.79 -16.32
N THR A 77 -3.66 -1.53 -16.50
CA THR A 77 -4.88 -1.16 -17.19
C THR A 77 -4.77 0.26 -17.76
N ARG A 78 -5.38 0.49 -18.92
CA ARG A 78 -5.48 1.84 -19.53
C ARG A 78 -6.80 2.53 -19.25
N ASN A 79 -7.83 1.77 -18.90
CA ASN A 79 -9.20 2.28 -18.75
C ASN A 79 -9.87 1.85 -17.44
N PHE A 80 -9.12 1.16 -16.56
CA PHE A 80 -9.55 0.58 -15.30
C PHE A 80 -10.63 -0.51 -15.40
N LEU A 81 -11.00 -0.94 -16.61
CA LEU A 81 -11.96 -2.03 -16.85
C LEU A 81 -11.26 -3.27 -17.39
N ASP A 82 -10.40 -3.07 -18.39
CA ASP A 82 -9.64 -4.12 -19.04
C ASP A 82 -8.27 -4.20 -18.38
N TRP A 83 -7.98 -5.36 -17.78
CA TRP A 83 -6.77 -5.62 -17.03
C TRP A 83 -5.88 -6.63 -17.74
N GLU A 84 -4.59 -6.38 -17.71
CA GLU A 84 -3.54 -7.33 -18.07
C GLU A 84 -2.76 -7.70 -16.81
N VAL A 85 -2.72 -8.99 -16.47
CA VAL A 85 -1.88 -9.51 -15.38
C VAL A 85 -0.52 -9.88 -15.95
N HIS A 86 0.55 -9.42 -15.30
CA HIS A 86 1.93 -9.63 -15.71
C HIS A 86 2.62 -10.66 -14.82
N GLU A 87 3.86 -11.00 -15.16
CA GLU A 87 4.72 -11.78 -14.27
C GLU A 87 4.97 -11.01 -12.96
N PRO A 88 5.05 -11.71 -11.81
CA PRO A 88 5.30 -11.06 -10.53
C PRO A 88 6.69 -10.44 -10.49
N VAL A 89 6.81 -9.36 -9.73
CA VAL A 89 8.08 -8.67 -9.49
C VAL A 89 8.53 -8.87 -8.05
N MET A 90 9.80 -8.57 -7.79
CA MET A 90 10.33 -8.40 -6.44
C MET A 90 10.11 -9.61 -5.51
N LEU A 91 10.41 -10.83 -5.97
CA LEU A 91 10.41 -12.02 -5.11
C LEU A 91 11.33 -11.82 -3.89
N ILE A 92 10.97 -12.39 -2.74
CA ILE A 92 11.80 -12.41 -1.53
C ILE A 92 13.23 -12.88 -1.82
N ARG A 93 14.16 -12.49 -0.96
CA ARG A 93 15.54 -12.99 -0.97
C ARG A 93 15.77 -13.80 0.30
N PRO A 94 15.68 -15.15 0.24
CA PRO A 94 15.91 -15.98 1.42
C PRO A 94 17.20 -15.62 2.13
N ASP A 95 17.18 -15.74 3.46
CA ASP A 95 18.33 -15.50 4.33
C ASP A 95 18.84 -14.05 4.32
N THR A 96 17.94 -13.10 4.00
CA THR A 96 18.15 -11.65 4.13
C THR A 96 17.09 -11.01 5.04
N TRP A 97 17.20 -9.69 5.23
CA TRP A 97 16.23 -8.89 5.99
C TRP A 97 14.81 -8.86 5.38
N GLU A 98 14.67 -9.23 4.10
CA GLU A 98 13.40 -9.36 3.36
C GLU A 98 13.13 -10.83 2.97
N GLY A 99 13.72 -11.78 3.69
CA GLY A 99 13.74 -13.19 3.29
C GLY A 99 12.51 -14.00 3.67
N ALA A 100 11.56 -13.44 4.41
CA ALA A 100 10.29 -14.10 4.76
C ALA A 100 9.13 -13.55 3.93
N HIS A 101 8.99 -12.23 3.84
CA HIS A 101 7.89 -11.57 3.12
C HIS A 101 8.30 -10.23 2.54
N VAL A 102 7.53 -9.77 1.55
CA VAL A 102 7.55 -8.39 1.02
C VAL A 102 6.13 -7.81 1.03
N TRP A 103 5.96 -6.62 1.60
CA TRP A 103 4.65 -6.00 1.84
C TRP A 103 4.58 -4.54 1.39
N ALA A 104 3.35 -4.07 1.16
CA ALA A 104 2.94 -2.67 1.05
C ALA A 104 3.88 -1.81 0.19
N PRO A 105 3.96 -2.08 -1.13
CA PRO A 105 4.74 -1.24 -2.02
C PRO A 105 4.03 0.11 -2.22
N CYS A 106 4.80 1.19 -2.26
CA CYS A 106 4.34 2.52 -2.67
C CYS A 106 5.35 3.09 -3.68
N ILE A 107 4.87 3.77 -4.72
CA ILE A 107 5.69 4.15 -5.87
C ILE A 107 5.69 5.67 -6.06
N LEU A 108 6.89 6.23 -6.14
CA LEU A 108 7.14 7.61 -6.51
C LEU A 108 7.79 7.66 -7.89
N LYS A 109 7.20 8.41 -8.82
CA LYS A 109 7.81 8.73 -10.13
C LYS A 109 8.72 9.95 -9.98
N ARG A 110 10.00 9.80 -10.34
CA ARG A 110 11.01 10.89 -10.35
C ARG A 110 11.70 10.94 -11.71
N GLY A 111 11.29 11.90 -12.54
CA GLY A 111 11.81 12.02 -13.91
C GLY A 111 11.48 10.76 -14.72
N ARG A 112 12.52 10.05 -15.16
CA ARG A 112 12.40 8.78 -15.92
C ARG A 112 12.40 7.54 -15.03
N THR A 113 12.65 7.68 -13.74
CA THR A 113 12.82 6.57 -12.81
C THR A 113 11.63 6.49 -11.88
N TYR A 114 11.15 5.27 -11.64
CA TYR A 114 10.19 4.93 -10.60
C TYR A 114 10.94 4.38 -9.39
N VAL A 115 10.58 4.87 -8.21
CA VAL A 115 11.12 4.45 -6.92
C VAL A 115 10.01 3.75 -6.16
N MET A 116 10.18 2.47 -5.88
CA MET A 116 9.30 1.70 -5.01
C MET A 116 9.90 1.69 -3.60
N ALA A 117 9.20 2.26 -2.63
CA ALA A 117 9.43 1.96 -1.23
C ALA A 117 8.56 0.76 -0.85
N TYR A 118 9.11 -0.21 -0.12
CA TYR A 118 8.39 -1.42 0.26
C TYR A 118 8.85 -1.93 1.61
N THR A 119 8.03 -2.76 2.25
CA THR A 119 8.39 -3.44 3.49
C THR A 119 9.03 -4.79 3.18
N GLY A 120 10.20 -5.05 3.74
CA GLY A 120 10.78 -6.39 3.82
C GLY A 120 10.65 -6.95 5.24
N VAL A 121 10.44 -8.25 5.33
CA VAL A 121 10.25 -8.95 6.60
C VAL A 121 11.20 -10.13 6.68
N ASN A 122 11.94 -10.22 7.78
CA ASN A 122 12.86 -11.33 8.02
C ASN A 122 12.16 -12.50 8.72
N ARG A 123 12.88 -13.62 8.94
CA ARG A 123 12.33 -14.82 9.60
C ARG A 123 11.96 -14.62 11.08
N HIS A 124 12.42 -13.54 11.70
CA HIS A 124 12.06 -13.13 13.07
C HIS A 124 10.84 -12.20 13.11
N ILE A 125 10.23 -11.92 11.95
CA ILE A 125 9.13 -10.95 11.78
C ILE A 125 9.57 -9.52 12.14
N SER A 126 10.89 -9.24 12.07
CA SER A 126 11.38 -7.87 12.07
C SER A 126 11.10 -7.26 10.70
N GLN A 127 10.46 -6.09 10.71
CA GLN A 127 10.04 -5.37 9.51
C GLN A 127 10.99 -4.21 9.27
N ASN A 128 11.31 -3.94 8.00
CA ASN A 128 12.12 -2.79 7.61
C ASN A 128 11.72 -2.29 6.21
N ILE A 129 12.19 -1.12 5.83
CA ILE A 129 11.86 -0.49 4.54
C ILE A 129 13.04 -0.64 3.58
N GLY A 130 12.75 -1.07 2.36
CA GLY A 130 13.69 -1.07 1.24
C GLY A 130 13.21 -0.19 0.10
N LEU A 131 14.16 0.13 -0.79
CA LEU A 131 13.94 0.85 -2.03
C LEU A 131 14.25 -0.04 -3.24
N ALA A 132 13.47 0.08 -4.30
CA ALA A 132 13.78 -0.49 -5.60
C ALA A 132 13.51 0.52 -6.71
N PHE A 133 14.21 0.38 -7.82
CA PHE A 133 14.19 1.31 -8.93
C PHE A 133 13.83 0.60 -10.23
N SER A 134 13.05 1.28 -11.07
CA SER A 134 12.70 0.82 -12.42
C SER A 134 12.59 2.00 -13.38
N GLU A 135 12.87 1.79 -14.66
CA GLU A 135 12.59 2.76 -15.73
C GLU A 135 11.39 2.37 -16.59
N ASP A 136 10.90 1.12 -16.47
CA ASP A 136 9.88 0.53 -17.34
C ASP A 136 8.71 -0.11 -16.57
N LEU A 137 8.74 -0.12 -15.23
CA LEU A 137 7.77 -0.75 -14.34
C LEU A 137 7.72 -2.29 -14.41
N PHE A 138 8.53 -2.94 -15.23
CA PHE A 138 8.61 -4.41 -15.33
C PHE A 138 9.85 -4.94 -14.62
N ASP A 139 11.00 -4.31 -14.84
CA ASP A 139 12.27 -4.69 -14.25
C ASP A 139 12.61 -3.79 -13.06
N TRP A 140 12.72 -4.40 -11.86
CA TRP A 140 12.99 -3.70 -10.61
C TRP A 140 14.34 -4.10 -10.02
N ARG A 141 15.23 -3.11 -9.85
CA ARG A 141 16.51 -3.27 -9.17
C ARG A 141 16.42 -2.72 -7.74
N ARG A 142 16.61 -3.60 -6.76
CA ARG A 142 16.77 -3.19 -5.35
C ARG A 142 17.98 -2.28 -5.18
N TRP A 143 17.84 -1.27 -4.33
CA TRP A 143 18.96 -0.44 -3.90
C TRP A 143 19.97 -1.27 -3.11
N GLU A 144 21.26 -1.05 -3.38
CA GLU A 144 22.33 -1.80 -2.72
C GLU A 144 22.50 -1.40 -1.25
N GLY A 145 22.09 -0.17 -0.88
CA GLY A 145 22.10 0.31 0.50
C GLY A 145 20.92 -0.18 1.36
N ASN A 146 20.04 -1.02 0.82
CA ASN A 146 18.91 -1.54 1.59
C ASN A 146 19.34 -2.41 2.80
N PRO A 147 18.58 -2.39 3.90
CA PRO A 147 17.38 -1.58 4.13
C PRO A 147 17.69 -0.17 4.68
N ILE A 148 16.81 0.81 4.41
CA ILE A 148 17.00 2.22 4.86
C ILE A 148 16.82 2.43 6.37
N SER A 149 16.14 1.53 7.09
CA SER A 149 16.13 1.44 8.55
C SER A 149 15.82 2.73 9.35
N PRO A 150 14.78 3.52 9.04
CA PRO A 150 14.55 4.81 9.70
C PRO A 150 14.25 4.69 11.21
N CYS A 151 13.69 3.56 11.66
CA CYS A 151 13.46 3.29 13.08
C CYS A 151 14.71 2.90 13.88
N LYS A 152 15.79 2.46 13.23
CA LYS A 152 16.90 1.80 13.91
C LYS A 152 17.63 2.79 14.82
N ASP A 153 17.89 2.36 16.06
CA ASP A 153 18.62 3.10 17.09
C ASP A 153 18.05 4.48 17.48
N LYS A 154 16.79 4.77 17.10
CA LYS A 154 16.13 6.02 17.50
C LYS A 154 15.69 5.97 18.96
N ALA A 155 15.80 7.09 19.66
CA ALA A 155 15.45 7.18 21.08
C ALA A 155 13.96 6.89 21.34
N TRP A 156 13.09 7.29 20.41
CA TRP A 156 11.64 7.12 20.50
C TRP A 156 11.16 5.72 20.09
N SER A 157 11.94 4.95 19.33
CA SER A 157 11.46 3.75 18.66
C SER A 157 11.67 2.48 19.49
N PHE A 158 10.76 1.51 19.28
CA PHE A 158 10.93 0.11 19.63
C PHE A 158 11.12 -0.72 18.37
N TRP A 159 12.37 -0.87 17.94
CA TRP A 159 12.76 -1.69 16.80
C TRP A 159 13.88 -2.66 17.16
N ARG A 160 13.82 -3.87 16.62
CA ARG A 160 14.80 -4.94 16.85
C ARG A 160 14.85 -5.88 15.65
N GLU A 161 16.02 -6.40 15.37
CA GLU A 161 16.28 -7.26 14.20
C GLU A 161 15.89 -8.73 14.46
N ASP A 162 16.06 -9.20 15.68
CA ASP A 162 16.00 -10.61 16.08
C ASP A 162 14.64 -11.05 16.65
N SER A 163 13.62 -10.19 16.56
CA SER A 163 12.25 -10.51 16.97
C SER A 163 11.25 -9.52 16.36
N ILE A 164 9.95 -9.76 16.57
CA ILE A 164 8.88 -8.96 15.98
C ILE A 164 9.04 -7.47 16.32
N SER A 165 9.02 -6.64 15.29
CA SER A 165 9.10 -5.18 15.38
C SER A 165 8.53 -4.53 14.12
N SER A 166 8.18 -3.24 14.21
CA SER A 166 7.48 -2.52 13.15
C SER A 166 8.32 -1.39 12.55
N CYS A 167 8.46 -1.44 11.24
CA CYS A 167 8.98 -0.39 10.35
C CYS A 167 8.48 -0.77 8.95
N ARG A 168 7.21 -0.46 8.66
CA ARG A 168 6.48 -0.98 7.49
C ARG A 168 5.54 0.05 6.88
N ASP A 169 4.85 -0.36 5.83
CA ASP A 169 3.82 0.39 5.10
C ASP A 169 4.31 1.79 4.67
N PRO A 170 5.46 1.87 3.96
CA PRO A 170 6.01 3.15 3.57
C PRO A 170 5.11 3.84 2.54
N HIS A 171 4.72 5.08 2.82
CA HIS A 171 4.12 5.98 1.85
C HIS A 171 5.14 7.03 1.41
N ILE A 172 5.73 6.81 0.23
CA ILE A 172 6.77 7.66 -0.34
C ILE A 172 6.17 8.73 -1.25
N PHE A 173 6.55 9.99 -1.04
CA PHE A 173 6.11 11.11 -1.87
C PHE A 173 7.18 12.21 -1.94
N GLU A 174 7.07 13.10 -2.92
CA GLU A 174 7.93 14.27 -3.04
C GLU A 174 7.15 15.54 -2.66
N HIS A 175 7.75 16.38 -1.82
CA HIS A 175 7.19 17.66 -1.41
C HIS A 175 8.30 18.66 -1.12
N GLU A 176 8.18 19.88 -1.68
CA GLU A 176 9.15 20.97 -1.52
C GLU A 176 10.60 20.55 -1.83
N GLY A 177 10.79 19.73 -2.87
CA GLY A 177 12.11 19.29 -3.33
C GLY A 177 12.75 18.19 -2.47
N ARG A 178 12.03 17.63 -1.51
CA ARG A 178 12.48 16.54 -0.64
C ARG A 178 11.59 15.31 -0.81
N ILE A 179 12.18 14.14 -0.64
CA ILE A 179 11.46 12.87 -0.55
C ILE A 179 11.04 12.66 0.90
N TRP A 180 9.79 12.27 1.12
CA TRP A 180 9.24 11.97 2.43
C TRP A 180 8.71 10.54 2.44
N ILE A 181 8.85 9.86 3.58
CA ILE A 181 8.19 8.58 3.83
C ILE A 181 7.46 8.66 5.16
N ALA A 182 6.13 8.54 5.12
CA ALA A 182 5.35 8.20 6.29
C ALA A 182 5.32 6.67 6.44
N TYR A 183 5.47 6.14 7.66
CA TYR A 183 5.56 4.69 7.87
C TYR A 183 5.06 4.26 9.25
N THR A 184 4.61 3.02 9.36
CA THR A 184 4.14 2.40 10.59
C THR A 184 5.32 1.96 11.47
N ALA A 185 5.28 2.33 12.75
CA ALA A 185 6.27 1.93 13.75
C ALA A 185 5.64 1.78 15.14
N ASN A 186 6.45 1.36 16.13
CA ASN A 186 6.07 1.37 17.54
C ASN A 186 7.02 2.25 18.35
N THR A 187 6.47 3.00 19.30
CA THR A 187 7.25 3.78 20.26
C THR A 187 7.83 2.89 21.36
N ARG A 188 8.88 3.36 22.03
CA ARG A 188 9.52 2.68 23.15
C ARG A 188 8.60 2.54 24.37
N GLU A 189 7.65 3.46 24.50
CA GLU A 189 6.62 3.49 25.52
C GLU A 189 5.49 2.47 25.25
N GLY A 190 5.49 1.81 24.08
CA GLY A 190 4.56 0.74 23.75
C GLY A 190 3.33 1.17 22.95
N ALA A 191 3.33 2.35 22.33
CA ALA A 191 2.26 2.78 21.43
C ALA A 191 2.59 2.41 19.97
N THR A 192 1.57 2.05 19.18
CA THR A 192 1.70 2.12 17.71
C THR A 192 1.72 3.57 17.25
N CYS A 193 2.46 3.87 16.20
CA CYS A 193 2.56 5.21 15.64
C CYS A 193 2.74 5.17 14.12
N ILE A 194 2.39 6.28 13.47
CA ILE A 194 2.90 6.64 12.15
C ILE A 194 4.02 7.64 12.38
N ALA A 195 5.20 7.35 11.85
CA ALA A 195 6.38 8.20 11.91
C ALA A 195 6.73 8.73 10.51
N LEU A 196 7.61 9.73 10.46
CA LEU A 196 7.99 10.43 9.25
C LEU A 196 9.52 10.52 9.13
N CYS A 197 10.06 10.21 7.96
CA CYS A 197 11.44 10.51 7.61
C CYS A 197 11.50 11.24 6.27
N SER A 198 12.61 11.95 6.02
CA SER A 198 12.84 12.61 4.72
C SER A 198 14.27 12.48 4.23
N SER A 199 14.44 12.66 2.92
CA SER A 199 15.73 12.56 2.26
C SER A 199 15.80 13.54 1.09
N GLU A 200 17.01 14.00 0.77
CA GLU A 200 17.29 14.81 -0.41
C GLU A 200 17.81 13.93 -1.58
N ASP A 201 18.32 12.73 -1.28
CA ASP A 201 19.08 11.90 -2.21
C ASP A 201 18.65 10.42 -2.26
N LEU A 202 17.65 10.02 -1.47
CA LEU A 202 17.18 8.64 -1.23
C LEU A 202 18.17 7.75 -0.45
N GLU A 203 19.33 8.27 -0.05
CA GLU A 203 20.37 7.53 0.64
C GLU A 203 20.47 7.93 2.12
N ASN A 204 20.46 9.24 2.38
CA ASN A 204 20.56 9.83 3.71
C ASN A 204 19.17 10.25 4.19
N TRP A 205 18.75 9.68 5.33
CA TRP A 205 17.40 9.87 5.87
C TRP A 205 17.42 10.62 7.20
N GLU A 206 16.76 11.78 7.22
CA GLU A 206 16.46 12.56 8.41
C GLU A 206 15.21 12.01 9.11
N ASP A 207 15.30 11.78 10.42
CA ASP A 207 14.20 11.30 11.25
C ASP A 207 13.40 12.49 11.80
N HIS A 208 12.09 12.51 11.56
CA HIS A 208 11.16 13.51 12.09
C HIS A 208 10.31 12.93 13.24
N GLY A 209 10.49 11.66 13.59
CA GLY A 209 9.80 10.98 14.67
C GLY A 209 8.31 10.69 14.40
N PRO A 210 7.57 10.28 15.43
CA PRO A 210 6.14 9.99 15.34
C PRO A 210 5.31 11.24 15.06
N ILE A 211 4.46 11.18 14.02
CA ILE A 211 3.52 12.25 13.63
C ILE A 211 2.07 11.96 14.04
N LEU A 212 1.74 10.69 14.30
CA LEU A 212 0.49 10.24 14.89
C LEU A 212 0.79 9.09 15.87
N VAL A 213 0.31 9.19 17.11
CA VAL A 213 0.61 8.21 18.17
C VAL A 213 -0.69 7.66 18.77
N GLY A 214 -0.77 6.34 18.85
CA GLY A 214 -1.83 5.60 19.53
C GLY A 214 -1.70 5.61 21.07
N PRO A 215 -2.69 5.07 21.79
CA PRO A 215 -2.57 4.83 23.22
C PRO A 215 -1.59 3.67 23.50
N THR A 216 -0.85 3.75 24.61
CA THR A 216 0.10 2.71 25.03
C THR A 216 -0.58 1.43 25.52
N ASP A 217 -1.86 1.50 25.87
CA ASP A 217 -2.72 0.38 26.27
C ASP A 217 -3.70 -0.03 25.16
N GLY A 218 -3.40 0.34 23.90
CA GLY A 218 -4.24 0.02 22.73
C GLY A 218 -4.31 -1.47 22.39
N TYR A 219 -3.31 -2.27 22.79
CA TYR A 219 -3.18 -3.67 22.41
C TYR A 219 -3.41 -4.64 23.55
N GLU A 220 -4.11 -5.72 23.22
CA GLU A 220 -4.26 -6.90 24.07
C GLU A 220 -3.84 -8.12 23.26
N PRO A 221 -2.97 -9.01 23.76
CA PRO A 221 -2.57 -10.20 23.02
C PRO A 221 -3.77 -11.13 22.82
N ARG A 222 -4.32 -11.14 21.60
CA ARG A 222 -5.44 -11.98 21.15
C ARG A 222 -5.17 -12.42 19.73
N LEU A 223 -5.31 -13.73 19.46
CA LEU A 223 -5.12 -14.29 18.11
C LEU A 223 -6.19 -13.78 17.14
N ASP A 224 -7.44 -13.69 17.61
CA ASP A 224 -8.61 -13.35 16.77
C ASP A 224 -8.89 -11.83 16.72
N GLY A 225 -7.96 -11.00 17.20
CA GLY A 225 -8.11 -9.54 17.25
C GLY A 225 -9.03 -9.03 18.36
N GLY A 226 -9.71 -7.89 18.13
CA GLY A 226 -10.57 -7.22 19.12
C GLY A 226 -9.81 -6.32 20.11
N HIS A 227 -8.62 -5.86 19.71
CA HIS A 227 -7.82 -4.88 20.45
C HIS A 227 -8.60 -3.57 20.70
N VAL A 228 -8.21 -2.80 21.71
CA VAL A 228 -8.80 -1.47 21.97
C VAL A 228 -8.56 -0.58 20.75
N GLN A 229 -7.33 -0.62 20.22
CA GLN A 229 -6.91 -0.05 18.95
C GLN A 229 -6.02 -1.05 18.20
N GLY A 230 -6.21 -1.19 16.88
CA GLY A 230 -5.30 -1.91 16.00
C GLY A 230 -4.02 -1.12 15.67
N SER A 231 -3.15 -1.73 14.87
CA SER A 231 -2.00 -1.01 14.30
C SER A 231 -2.45 0.09 13.38
N LEU A 232 -1.80 1.25 13.47
CA LEU A 232 -1.94 2.31 12.49
C LEU A 232 -1.19 1.85 11.24
N GLU A 233 -1.92 1.48 10.18
CA GLU A 233 -1.39 0.81 8.99
C GLU A 233 -1.75 1.58 7.72
N SER A 234 -1.05 1.24 6.63
CA SER A 234 -1.34 1.71 5.26
C SER A 234 -1.55 3.23 5.19
N ALA A 235 -0.62 3.98 5.79
CA ALA A 235 -0.69 5.42 5.86
C ALA A 235 -0.65 6.04 4.46
N ASN A 236 -1.42 7.10 4.20
CA ASN A 236 -1.29 7.92 2.99
C ASN A 236 -1.31 9.40 3.41
N LEU A 237 -0.16 10.07 3.26
CA LEU A 237 0.05 11.45 3.70
C LEU A 237 0.11 12.37 2.49
N LEU A 238 -0.79 13.34 2.43
CA LEU A 238 -0.94 14.23 1.27
C LEU A 238 -1.38 15.63 1.68
N THR A 239 -1.15 16.60 0.80
CA THR A 239 -1.65 17.97 0.96
C THR A 239 -2.68 18.34 -0.10
N ARG A 240 -3.73 19.03 0.32
CA ARG A 240 -4.81 19.55 -0.54
C ARG A 240 -5.27 20.90 0.02
N ASN A 241 -5.42 21.89 -0.85
CA ASN A 241 -5.97 23.21 -0.49
C ASN A 241 -5.29 23.87 0.74
N GLY A 242 -3.96 23.72 0.86
CA GLY A 242 -3.18 24.30 1.96
C GLY A 242 -3.28 23.56 3.30
N LYS A 243 -3.93 22.40 3.33
CA LYS A 243 -4.02 21.52 4.50
C LYS A 243 -3.33 20.20 4.29
N TRP A 244 -2.95 19.55 5.38
CA TRP A 244 -2.41 18.19 5.40
C TRP A 244 -3.47 17.19 5.80
N TYR A 245 -3.52 16.10 5.06
CA TYR A 245 -4.39 14.97 5.30
C TYR A 245 -3.52 13.74 5.51
N LEU A 246 -3.84 12.98 6.56
CA LEU A 246 -3.29 11.65 6.78
C LEU A 246 -4.45 10.67 6.72
N ILE A 247 -4.39 9.71 5.81
CA ILE A 247 -5.31 8.58 5.76
C ILE A 247 -4.60 7.39 6.40
N ALA A 248 -5.30 6.62 7.22
CA ALA A 248 -4.73 5.43 7.84
C ALA A 248 -5.78 4.36 8.10
N ASN A 249 -5.35 3.11 8.14
CA ASN A 249 -6.16 1.96 8.44
C ASN A 249 -5.86 1.43 9.84
N PHE A 250 -6.89 1.30 10.67
CA PHE A 250 -6.81 0.64 11.98
C PHE A 250 -8.20 0.37 12.54
N THR A 251 -8.31 -0.65 13.39
CA THR A 251 -9.55 -0.97 14.11
C THR A 251 -9.65 -0.18 15.41
N MET A 252 -10.88 0.17 15.80
CA MET A 252 -11.20 0.70 17.13
C MET A 252 -12.30 -0.17 17.74
N ARG A 253 -12.13 -0.57 19.01
CA ARG A 253 -13.14 -1.38 19.69
C ARG A 253 -14.47 -0.63 19.76
N GLY A 254 -15.54 -1.27 19.27
CA GLY A 254 -16.88 -0.70 19.26
C GLY A 254 -17.19 0.13 18.01
N GLU A 255 -16.24 0.29 17.09
CA GLU A 255 -16.44 0.99 15.82
C GLU A 255 -16.41 0.00 14.65
N THR A 256 -17.29 0.21 13.67
CA THR A 256 -17.36 -0.62 12.46
C THR A 256 -16.38 -0.16 11.38
N ASN A 257 -16.07 1.14 11.36
CA ASN A 257 -15.13 1.73 10.42
C ASN A 257 -13.70 1.35 10.76
N ARG A 258 -12.85 1.23 9.74
CA ARG A 258 -11.42 0.87 9.90
C ARG A 258 -10.48 1.77 9.13
N HIS A 259 -11.01 2.84 8.55
CA HIS A 259 -10.32 3.62 7.55
C HIS A 259 -10.62 5.09 7.79
N TRP A 260 -9.60 5.79 8.22
CA TRP A 260 -9.70 7.05 8.90
C TRP A 260 -8.93 8.11 8.14
N ILE A 261 -9.42 9.34 8.24
CA ILE A 261 -8.70 10.51 7.77
C ILE A 261 -8.55 11.49 8.92
N PHE A 262 -7.39 12.14 8.95
CA PHE A 262 -7.01 13.19 9.87
C PHE A 262 -6.72 14.45 9.06
N GLU A 263 -6.89 15.61 9.68
CA GLU A 263 -6.59 16.90 9.09
C GLU A 263 -5.65 17.67 10.02
N SER A 264 -4.70 18.38 9.44
CA SER A 264 -3.78 19.25 10.17
C SER A 264 -3.32 20.42 9.29
N ASP A 265 -2.94 21.52 9.93
CA ASP A 265 -2.22 22.62 9.26
C ASP A 265 -0.72 22.29 9.09
N ARG A 266 -0.25 21.17 9.65
CA ARG A 266 1.15 20.73 9.64
C ARG A 266 1.28 19.28 9.18
N MET A 267 2.29 19.01 8.37
CA MET A 267 2.61 17.65 7.90
C MET A 267 3.08 16.71 9.03
N ASP A 268 3.70 17.27 10.06
CA ASP A 268 4.45 16.53 11.08
C ASP A 268 3.67 16.34 12.40
N ARG A 269 2.37 16.63 12.41
CA ARG A 269 1.56 16.53 13.63
C ARG A 269 0.08 16.29 13.35
N PHE A 270 -0.42 15.16 13.82
CA PHE A 270 -1.83 14.78 13.80
C PHE A 270 -2.31 14.34 15.20
N ASP A 271 -3.62 14.45 15.44
CA ASP A 271 -4.26 14.06 16.70
C ASP A 271 -5.18 12.86 16.47
N LEU A 272 -4.95 11.76 17.20
CA LEU A 272 -5.77 10.55 17.11
C LEU A 272 -7.27 10.83 17.38
N SER A 273 -7.56 11.78 18.26
CA SER A 273 -8.93 12.15 18.63
C SER A 273 -9.67 12.90 17.51
N SER A 274 -8.95 13.47 16.54
CA SER A 274 -9.54 14.18 15.40
C SER A 274 -9.90 13.26 14.22
N ARG A 275 -9.77 11.93 14.38
CA ARG A 275 -10.10 10.97 13.32
C ARG A 275 -11.55 11.13 12.89
N ARG A 276 -11.79 10.99 11.60
CA ARG A 276 -13.13 10.84 11.03
C ARG A 276 -13.14 9.69 10.02
N PRO A 277 -14.27 8.99 9.82
CA PRO A 277 -14.37 7.99 8.78
C PRO A 277 -14.01 8.58 7.41
N PHE A 278 -13.18 7.88 6.65
CA PHE A 278 -12.81 8.28 5.29
C PHE A 278 -13.55 7.48 4.24
N TRP A 279 -13.53 6.15 4.35
CA TRP A 279 -14.16 5.25 3.37
C TRP A 279 -14.63 3.97 4.08
N GLY A 280 -15.94 3.83 4.28
CA GLY A 280 -16.53 2.85 5.21
C GLY A 280 -16.15 1.39 5.00
N GLU A 281 -15.81 0.99 3.77
CA GLU A 281 -15.45 -0.39 3.41
C GLU A 281 -14.04 -0.50 2.79
N GLY A 282 -13.31 0.61 2.64
CA GLY A 282 -11.98 0.56 2.02
C GLY A 282 -10.88 0.18 3.01
N GLY A 283 -9.84 -0.50 2.54
CA GLY A 283 -8.55 -0.69 3.21
C GLY A 283 -7.40 -0.25 2.30
N GLY A 284 -6.34 0.35 2.86
CA GLY A 284 -5.12 0.76 2.14
C GLY A 284 -5.39 1.60 0.89
N THR A 285 -5.42 2.92 1.05
CA THR A 285 -5.75 3.83 -0.05
C THR A 285 -4.53 4.30 -0.81
N GLU A 286 -4.61 4.19 -2.14
CA GLU A 286 -3.72 4.86 -3.06
C GLU A 286 -4.45 5.95 -3.84
N ILE A 287 -3.79 7.11 -4.00
CA ILE A 287 -4.23 8.15 -4.92
C ILE A 287 -3.81 7.73 -6.34
N VAL A 288 -4.76 7.33 -7.17
CA VAL A 288 -4.47 6.83 -8.54
C VAL A 288 -4.28 8.00 -9.50
N LYS A 289 -5.13 9.02 -9.42
CA LYS A 289 -5.10 10.17 -10.32
C LYS A 289 -5.81 11.38 -9.74
N ASP A 290 -5.19 12.55 -9.88
CA ASP A 290 -5.80 13.84 -9.53
C ASP A 290 -6.44 14.53 -10.73
N ARG A 291 -7.57 15.22 -10.50
CA ARG A 291 -8.25 16.11 -11.45
C ARG A 291 -8.88 17.29 -10.73
N GLY A 292 -8.14 18.40 -10.68
CA GLY A 292 -8.56 19.59 -9.93
C GLY A 292 -8.74 19.24 -8.45
N ASN A 293 -9.93 19.49 -7.91
CA ASN A 293 -10.26 19.18 -6.51
C ASN A 293 -10.69 17.73 -6.29
N ARG A 294 -10.67 16.86 -7.30
CA ARG A 294 -11.09 15.46 -7.14
C ARG A 294 -9.93 14.51 -7.37
N SER A 295 -9.95 13.38 -6.68
CA SER A 295 -8.97 12.30 -6.91
C SER A 295 -9.69 10.98 -7.13
N LEU A 296 -9.28 10.24 -8.16
CA LEU A 296 -9.54 8.81 -8.26
C LEU A 296 -8.68 8.10 -7.22
N LEU A 297 -9.32 7.25 -6.45
CA LEU A 297 -8.71 6.44 -5.41
C LEU A 297 -8.86 4.97 -5.78
N ALA A 298 -7.91 4.17 -5.30
CA ALA A 298 -8.07 2.74 -5.20
C ALA A 298 -7.92 2.31 -3.73
N CYS A 299 -8.66 1.29 -3.33
CA CYS A 299 -8.49 0.61 -2.05
C CYS A 299 -8.59 -0.90 -2.23
N PHE A 300 -8.09 -1.69 -1.28
CA PHE A 300 -8.41 -3.11 -1.21
C PHE A 300 -9.65 -3.33 -0.34
N PHE A 301 -10.55 -4.18 -0.79
CA PHE A 301 -11.72 -4.63 -0.02
C PHE A 301 -12.05 -6.07 -0.41
N ASP A 302 -12.25 -6.93 0.59
CA ASP A 302 -12.56 -8.35 0.39
C ASP A 302 -11.63 -9.06 -0.60
N GLY A 303 -10.33 -8.74 -0.57
CA GLY A 303 -9.33 -9.34 -1.46
C GLY A 303 -9.31 -8.79 -2.89
N HIS A 304 -9.96 -7.64 -3.15
CA HIS A 304 -10.01 -7.03 -4.48
C HIS A 304 -9.59 -5.55 -4.42
N ILE A 305 -8.91 -5.06 -5.46
CA ILE A 305 -8.73 -3.64 -5.73
C ILE A 305 -10.06 -3.07 -6.22
N ARG A 306 -10.58 -2.06 -5.52
CA ARG A 306 -11.81 -1.35 -5.87
C ARG A 306 -11.52 0.13 -6.04
N PHE A 307 -12.31 0.78 -6.89
CA PHE A 307 -12.15 2.19 -7.20
C PHE A 307 -13.21 3.05 -6.54
N GLY A 308 -12.80 4.25 -6.17
CA GLY A 308 -13.64 5.29 -5.64
C GLY A 308 -13.07 6.64 -5.99
N PHE A 309 -13.71 7.69 -5.49
CA PHE A 309 -13.11 9.01 -5.55
C PHE A 309 -13.52 9.83 -4.35
N VAL A 310 -12.79 10.93 -4.18
CA VAL A 310 -13.02 11.95 -3.16
C VAL A 310 -13.04 13.33 -3.83
N ASP A 311 -13.87 14.23 -3.31
CA ASP A 311 -13.85 15.65 -3.62
C ASP A 311 -13.26 16.43 -2.44
N TRP A 312 -12.07 16.99 -2.64
CA TRP A 312 -11.31 17.76 -1.66
C TRP A 312 -11.83 19.18 -1.45
N SER A 313 -12.84 19.61 -2.22
CA SER A 313 -13.53 20.89 -1.98
C SER A 313 -14.62 20.78 -0.92
N GLU A 314 -15.03 19.56 -0.56
CA GLU A 314 -15.98 19.35 0.51
C GLU A 314 -15.39 19.76 1.87
N PRO A 315 -16.21 20.26 2.81
CA PRO A 315 -15.74 20.59 4.16
C PRO A 315 -15.15 19.39 4.92
N HIS A 316 -15.64 18.18 4.62
CA HIS A 316 -15.20 16.92 5.21
C HIS A 316 -14.98 15.86 4.13
N PRO A 317 -13.88 15.94 3.36
CA PRO A 317 -13.65 15.05 2.22
C PRO A 317 -13.71 13.58 2.62
N ALA A 318 -14.62 12.82 2.03
CA ALA A 318 -14.75 11.38 2.24
C ALA A 318 -14.85 10.67 0.90
N ALA A 319 -14.32 9.45 0.83
CA ALA A 319 -14.34 8.68 -0.39
C ALA A 319 -15.66 7.90 -0.54
N ARG A 320 -16.07 7.71 -1.79
CA ARG A 320 -17.14 6.80 -2.16
C ARG A 320 -16.70 5.89 -3.30
N PHE A 321 -17.27 4.69 -3.37
CA PHE A 321 -17.07 3.83 -4.53
C PHE A 321 -17.62 4.47 -5.80
N VAL A 322 -16.97 4.14 -6.91
CA VAL A 322 -17.51 4.38 -8.23
C VAL A 322 -18.76 3.51 -8.43
N SER A 323 -19.80 4.07 -9.05
CA SER A 323 -21.09 3.38 -9.23
C SER A 323 -21.31 2.81 -10.63
N SER A 324 -20.51 3.21 -11.62
CA SER A 324 -20.65 2.74 -13.00
C SER A 324 -19.33 2.69 -13.76
N ALA A 325 -19.29 1.90 -14.83
CA ALA A 325 -18.12 1.77 -15.70
C ALA A 325 -17.82 3.10 -16.42
N GLU A 326 -18.83 3.86 -16.78
CA GLU A 326 -18.69 5.17 -17.43
C GLU A 326 -18.01 6.18 -16.48
N GLU A 327 -18.39 6.19 -15.20
CA GLU A 327 -17.76 7.04 -14.18
C GLU A 327 -16.28 6.68 -14.02
N LEU A 328 -15.94 5.39 -14.06
CA LEU A 328 -14.56 4.92 -13.94
C LEU A 328 -13.72 5.24 -15.20
N VAL A 329 -14.23 4.92 -16.39
CA VAL A 329 -13.55 5.19 -17.67
C VAL A 329 -13.39 6.68 -17.92
N ALA A 330 -14.27 7.52 -17.39
CA ALA A 330 -14.09 8.96 -17.47
C ALA A 330 -12.72 9.39 -16.91
N TRP A 331 -12.14 8.68 -15.93
CA TRP A 331 -10.82 8.97 -15.34
C TRP A 331 -9.61 8.61 -16.21
N SER A 332 -9.75 7.72 -17.20
CA SER A 332 -8.64 7.38 -18.09
C SER A 332 -8.39 8.44 -19.17
N GLN A 333 -9.37 9.29 -19.44
CA GLN A 333 -9.21 10.40 -20.38
C GLN A 333 -8.16 11.42 -19.88
N PRO A 334 -7.58 12.22 -20.78
CA PRO A 334 -6.69 13.33 -20.40
C PRO A 334 -7.31 14.26 -19.34
#